data_AF-A0A920TDC4-F1
#
_entry.id   AF-A0A920TDC4-F1
#
_cell.length_a   1.000
_cell.length_b   1.000
_cell.length_c   1.000
_cell.angle_alpha   90.00
_cell.angle_beta   90.00
_cell.angle_gamma   90.00
#
_symmetry.space_group_name_H-M   'P 1'
#
loop_
_entity.id
_entity.type
_entity.pdbx_description
1 polymer ?
#
loop_
_entity_poly.entity_id
_entity_poly.type
_entity_poly.pdbx_seq_one_letter_code
_entity_poly.pdbx_strand_id
1 'polypeptide(L)'
;MRKLKGHFPLVIMTKDKLFGMRDPLGVRPLCVGKVNGGWVIASESCALDHVGADFVREVEPGEAIQIDDEGLHTYTGKNRRSTWNLHI
;
A
#
# COMPACT_ATOMS: atom_id res chain seq x y z
N MET A 1 -4.00 2.90 11.46
CA MET A 1 -4.56 4.14 10.88
C MET A 1 -5.79 4.57 11.67
N ARG A 2 -5.65 5.49 12.65
CA ARG A 2 -6.77 5.88 13.54
C ARG A 2 -7.06 7.38 13.57
N LYS A 3 -6.18 8.21 12.99
CA LYS A 3 -6.29 9.68 13.00
C LYS A 3 -6.82 10.27 11.69
N LEU A 4 -6.49 9.66 10.55
CA LEU A 4 -7.02 10.05 9.24
C LEU A 4 -8.34 9.32 8.99
N LYS A 5 -9.38 10.10 8.66
CA LYS A 5 -10.71 9.59 8.27
C LYS A 5 -10.99 10.01 6.83
N GLY A 6 -11.42 9.08 6.01
CA GLY A 6 -11.71 9.30 4.59
C GLY A 6 -11.04 8.25 3.71
N HIS A 7 -11.17 8.43 2.39
CA HIS A 7 -10.57 7.58 1.37
C HIS A 7 -9.31 8.23 0.85
N PHE A 8 -8.18 7.54 0.97
CA PHE A 8 -6.91 8.06 0.55
C PHE A 8 -5.97 6.91 0.16
N PRO A 9 -5.44 6.91 -1.07
CA PRO A 9 -4.13 6.38 -1.34
C PRO A 9 -3.11 7.49 -1.01
N LEU A 10 -1.98 7.13 -0.41
CA LEU A 10 -0.94 8.08 -0.02
C LEU A 10 0.44 7.53 -0.39
N VAL A 11 1.26 8.37 -1.02
CA VAL A 11 2.66 8.07 -1.29
C VAL A 11 3.52 9.11 -0.58
N ILE A 12 4.53 8.68 0.17
CA ILE A 12 5.47 9.55 0.90
C ILE A 12 6.88 9.10 0.60
N MET A 13 7.80 10.04 0.37
CA MET A 13 9.21 9.75 0.15
C MET A 13 10.07 10.46 1.19
N THR A 14 11.05 9.74 1.74
CA THR A 14 12.15 10.30 2.54
C THR A 14 13.44 10.23 1.72
N LYS A 15 14.58 10.57 2.34
CA LYS A 15 15.89 10.48 1.67
C LYS A 15 16.22 9.07 1.19
N ASP A 16 15.74 8.06 1.90
CA ASP A 16 16.17 6.66 1.84
C ASP A 16 15.00 5.68 1.65
N LYS A 17 13.75 6.15 1.67
CA LYS A 17 12.56 5.27 1.65
C LYS A 17 11.42 5.86 0.83
N LEU A 18 10.64 4.97 0.23
CA LEU A 18 9.37 5.26 -0.42
C LEU A 18 8.24 4.47 0.25
N PHE A 19 7.18 5.15 0.66
CA PHE A 19 6.03 4.56 1.32
C PHE A 19 4.80 4.67 0.43
N GLY A 20 3.98 3.62 0.42
CA GLY A 20 2.64 3.61 -0.17
C GLY A 20 1.64 3.13 0.87
N MET A 21 0.52 3.83 1.05
CA MET A 21 -0.51 3.46 2.02
C MET A 21 -1.89 3.54 1.39
N ARG A 22 -2.69 2.49 1.54
CA ARG A 22 -4.08 2.47 1.11
C ARG A 22 -4.99 2.47 2.34
N ASP A 23 -5.98 3.35 2.35
CA ASP A 23 -6.95 3.40 3.43
C ASP A 23 -7.68 2.04 3.61
N PRO A 24 -8.16 1.71 4.82
CA PRO A 24 -8.81 0.43 5.09
C PRO A 24 -10.08 0.14 4.28
N LEU A 25 -10.74 1.16 3.73
CA LEU A 25 -11.94 0.98 2.91
C LEU A 25 -11.58 0.74 1.44
N GLY A 26 -10.34 1.03 1.03
CA GLY A 26 -9.80 0.65 -0.28
C GLY A 26 -10.49 1.29 -1.48
N VAL A 27 -11.26 2.36 -1.28
CA VAL A 27 -12.13 2.96 -2.32
C VAL A 27 -11.33 3.55 -3.47
N ARG A 28 -10.11 4.02 -3.21
CA ARG A 28 -9.18 4.49 -4.24
C ARG A 28 -8.08 3.45 -4.46
N PRO A 29 -7.72 3.15 -5.72
CA PRO A 29 -6.70 2.17 -6.05
C PRO A 29 -5.28 2.69 -5.74
N LEU A 30 -4.38 1.72 -5.53
CA LEU A 30 -2.95 1.93 -5.40
C LEU A 30 -2.28 0.61 -5.77
N CYS A 31 -1.35 0.63 -6.71
CA CYS A 31 -0.64 -0.54 -7.21
C CYS A 31 0.87 -0.32 -7.19
N VAL A 32 1.61 -1.41 -7.26
CA VAL A 32 3.06 -1.42 -7.30
C VAL A 32 3.54 -2.16 -8.56
N GLY A 33 4.59 -1.62 -9.17
CA GLY A 33 5.27 -2.19 -10.33
C GLY A 33 6.78 -2.18 -10.19
N LYS A 34 7.48 -2.76 -11.18
CA LYS A 34 8.94 -2.75 -11.28
C LYS A 34 9.41 -2.28 -12.64
N VAL A 35 10.47 -1.47 -12.66
CA VAL A 35 11.15 -1.04 -13.89
C VAL A 35 12.64 -0.87 -13.62
N ASN A 36 13.49 -1.43 -14.49
CA ASN A 36 14.96 -1.31 -14.39
C ASN A 36 15.54 -1.65 -13.00
N GLY A 37 14.98 -2.64 -12.32
CA GLY A 37 15.40 -3.05 -10.96
C GLY A 37 14.86 -2.15 -9.83
N GLY A 38 14.24 -1.02 -10.15
CA GLY A 38 13.57 -0.14 -9.21
C GLY A 38 12.08 -0.47 -9.03
N TRP A 39 11.49 0.10 -7.98
CA TRP A 39 10.06 -0.01 -7.69
C TRP A 39 9.30 1.25 -8.10
N VAL A 40 8.04 1.07 -8.52
CA VAL A 40 7.13 2.16 -8.88
C VAL A 40 5.83 2.00 -8.10
N ILE A 41 5.29 3.08 -7.55
CA ILE A 41 3.96 3.11 -6.96
C ILE A 41 3.08 4.03 -7.80
N ALA A 42 1.88 3.58 -8.18
CA ALA A 42 0.93 4.36 -8.96
C ALA A 42 -0.51 4.14 -8.48
N SER A 43 -1.40 5.12 -8.68
CA SER A 43 -2.82 4.95 -8.40
C SER A 43 -3.50 3.98 -9.36
N GLU A 44 -2.99 3.82 -10.58
CA GLU A 44 -3.60 3.02 -11.65
C GLU A 44 -2.52 2.26 -12.43
N SER A 45 -2.84 1.04 -12.88
CA SER A 45 -1.91 0.20 -13.64
C SER A 45 -1.53 0.80 -15.00
N CYS A 46 -2.41 1.60 -15.61
CA CYS A 46 -2.13 2.28 -16.87
C CYS A 46 -0.91 3.22 -16.77
N ALA A 47 -0.66 3.80 -15.60
CA ALA A 47 0.52 4.63 -15.36
C ALA A 47 1.81 3.79 -15.31
N LEU A 48 1.73 2.54 -14.84
CA LEU A 48 2.84 1.60 -14.89
C LEU A 48 3.16 1.23 -16.34
N ASP A 49 2.13 0.90 -17.12
CA ASP A 49 2.27 0.57 -18.55
C ASP A 49 2.93 1.73 -19.32
N HIS A 50 2.51 2.97 -19.04
CA HIS A 50 3.03 4.16 -19.70
C HIS A 50 4.53 4.41 -19.46
N VAL A 51 5.05 3.99 -18.30
CA VAL A 51 6.48 4.09 -17.96
C VAL A 51 7.25 2.81 -18.24
N GLY A 52 6.61 1.80 -18.84
CA GLY A 52 7.22 0.50 -19.13
C GLY A 52 7.53 -0.33 -17.88
N ALA A 53 6.79 -0.13 -16.79
CA ALA A 53 6.91 -0.92 -15.58
C ALA A 53 6.03 -2.17 -15.64
N ASP A 54 6.58 -3.31 -15.24
CA ASP A 54 5.81 -4.53 -15.06
C ASP A 54 4.89 -4.37 -13.84
N PHE A 55 3.60 -4.63 -14.01
CA PHE A 55 2.65 -4.71 -12.90
C PHE A 55 3.02 -5.87 -11.97
N VAL A 56 3.15 -5.59 -10.67
CA VAL A 56 3.45 -6.62 -9.66
C VAL A 56 2.17 -7.01 -8.91
N ARG A 57 1.50 -6.04 -8.28
CA ARG A 57 0.21 -6.25 -7.58
C ARG A 57 -0.46 -4.95 -7.18
N GLU A 58 -1.73 -5.06 -6.79
CA GLU A 58 -2.42 -4.04 -6.00
C GLU A 58 -1.86 -3.96 -4.56
N VAL A 59 -1.92 -2.78 -3.95
CA VAL A 59 -1.77 -2.56 -2.52
C VAL A 59 -3.12 -2.82 -1.86
N GLU A 60 -3.17 -3.69 -0.88
CA GLU A 60 -4.41 -4.14 -0.24
C GLU A 60 -5.06 -3.03 0.61
N PRO A 61 -6.39 -3.02 0.77
CA PRO A 61 -7.06 -2.09 1.67
C PRO A 61 -6.48 -2.18 3.09
N GLY A 62 -6.00 -1.06 3.61
CA GLY A 62 -5.40 -0.99 4.95
C GLY A 62 -3.93 -1.44 5.02
N GLU A 63 -3.32 -1.77 3.88
CA GLU A 63 -1.89 -2.06 3.77
C GLU A 63 -1.06 -0.78 3.70
N ALA A 64 0.09 -0.81 4.36
CA ALA A 64 1.19 0.10 4.09
C ALA A 64 2.39 -0.69 3.55
N ILE A 65 2.99 -0.21 2.46
CA ILE A 65 4.25 -0.71 1.92
C ILE A 65 5.36 0.30 2.18
N GLN A 66 6.56 -0.21 2.42
CA GLN A 66 7.81 0.55 2.49
C GLN A 66 8.77 -0.06 1.48
N ILE A 67 9.43 0.77 0.72
CA ILE A 67 10.50 0.38 -0.21
C ILE A 67 11.77 1.10 0.26
N ASP A 68 12.83 0.33 0.44
CA ASP A 68 14.18 0.81 0.75
C ASP A 68 15.22 -0.05 0.02
N ASP A 69 16.50 0.11 0.37
CA ASP A 69 17.61 -0.62 -0.25
C ASP A 69 17.53 -2.15 -0.04
N GLU A 70 16.75 -2.63 0.94
CA GLU A 70 16.52 -4.06 1.17
C GLU A 70 15.35 -4.61 0.33
N GLY A 71 14.57 -3.74 -0.30
CA GLY A 71 13.44 -4.08 -1.16
C GLY A 71 12.09 -3.63 -0.60
N LEU A 72 11.04 -4.39 -0.91
CA LEU A 72 9.66 -4.05 -0.54
C LEU A 72 9.24 -4.81 0.72
N HIS A 73 8.79 -4.05 1.72
CA HIS A 73 8.25 -4.52 2.99
C HIS A 73 6.76 -4.19 3.08
N THR A 74 5.97 -5.08 3.69
CA THR A 74 4.52 -4.90 3.88
C THR A 74 4.13 -4.86 5.34
N TYR A 75 3.18 -3.99 5.68
CA TYR A 75 2.60 -3.82 7.00
C TYR A 75 1.08 -3.83 6.90
N THR A 76 0.46 -4.90 7.39
CA THR A 76 -1.00 -5.02 7.48
C THR A 76 -1.47 -4.74 8.91
N GLY A 77 -2.45 -3.84 9.06
CA GLY A 77 -3.10 -3.65 10.35
C GLY A 77 -3.92 -4.89 10.73
N LYS A 78 -3.41 -5.74 11.63
CA LYS A 78 -4.21 -6.85 12.21
C LYS A 78 -5.45 -6.26 12.87
N ASN A 79 -6.62 -6.46 12.27
CA ASN A 79 -7.89 -6.22 12.91
C ASN A 79 -8.12 -7.37 13.91
N ARG A 80 -7.60 -7.27 15.14
CA ARG A 80 -8.02 -8.14 16.25
C ARG A 80 -9.46 -7.78 16.63
N ARG A 81 -10.43 -8.25 15.83
CA ARG A 81 -11.74 -8.62 16.37
C ARG A 81 -11.57 -10.00 16.99
N SER A 82 -11.04 -10.06 18.21
CA SER A 82 -11.24 -11.23 19.06
C SER A 82 -12.74 -11.31 19.33
N THR A 83 -13.31 -12.40 18.86
CA THR A 83 -14.69 -12.84 18.98
C THR A 83 -15.26 -12.58 20.37
N TRP A 84 -16.51 -12.15 20.40
CA TRP A 84 -17.36 -12.08 21.59
C TRP A 84 -17.38 -13.43 22.30
N ASN A 85 -17.00 -13.48 23.57
CA ASN A 85 -17.50 -14.46 24.52
C ASN A 85 -18.36 -13.70 25.54
N LEU A 86 -19.63 -13.52 25.17
CA LEU A 86 -20.72 -13.48 26.16
C LEU A 86 -20.89 -14.92 26.64
N HIS A 87 -20.28 -15.23 27.78
CA HIS A 87 -20.78 -16.29 28.64
C HIS A 87 -21.34 -15.59 29.89
N ILE A 88 -22.67 -15.62 29.95
CA ILE A 88 -23.54 -15.66 31.15
C ILE A 88 -23.03 -14.94 32.41
#